data_AF-A0A534IRY6-F1
#
_entry.id   AF-A0A534IRY6-F1
#
_cell.length_a   1.000
_cell.length_b   1.000
_cell.length_c   1.000
_cell.angle_alpha   90.00
_cell.angle_beta   90.00
_cell.angle_gamma   90.00
#
_symmetry.space_group_name_H-M   'P 1'
#
loop_
_entity.id
_entity.type
_entity.pdbx_description
1 polymer ?
#
loop_
_entity_poly.entity_id
_entity_poly.type
_entity_poly.pdbx_seq_one_letter_code
_entity_poly.pdbx_strand_id
1 'polypeptide(L)'
;MDEVEVLRALLEEYSPSGQEGGAVRRFLELSRGLGLEGRSDAAGNGIASIGDGPPTVLFLGHIDTVEGQLPIRMVEGRLHGRGACDAKGPLAAALLAASHHAGPGEIVVIAAVGEERDSRGARHLLASRPRPDFLLVGEPSGWDSVTIGYKGNLSLVLRVEGDRTHLSGPDPTTVERGLALVEGLRAYCDSRQGKTRFGSLTMKVVSINTIRVGGR
;
A
#
# COMPACT_ATOMS: atom_id res chain seq x y z
N MET A 1 -15.36 10.79 20.11
CA MET A 1 -14.65 11.56 19.06
C MET A 1 -15.44 11.38 17.77
N ASP A 2 -15.59 12.42 16.95
CA ASP A 2 -16.29 12.29 15.65
C ASP A 2 -15.47 11.40 14.71
N GLU A 3 -16.12 10.47 14.03
CA GLU A 3 -15.49 9.49 13.14
C GLU A 3 -14.71 10.17 12.01
N VAL A 4 -15.28 11.25 11.46
CA VAL A 4 -14.67 12.03 10.38
C VAL A 4 -13.44 12.79 10.88
N GLU A 5 -13.45 13.24 12.13
CA GLU A 5 -12.35 14.01 12.72
C GLU A 5 -11.13 13.14 13.02
N VAL A 6 -11.31 11.84 13.36
CA VAL A 6 -10.17 10.90 13.45
C VAL A 6 -9.46 10.80 12.12
N LEU A 7 -10.21 10.59 11.03
CA LEU A 7 -9.62 10.49 9.70
C LEU A 7 -8.98 11.83 9.29
N ARG A 8 -9.69 12.95 9.44
CA ARG A 8 -9.16 14.29 9.13
C ARG A 8 -7.83 14.54 9.83
N ALA A 9 -7.75 14.26 11.12
CA ALA A 9 -6.53 14.42 11.92
C ALA A 9 -5.36 13.58 11.39
N LEU A 10 -5.61 12.37 10.88
CA LEU A 10 -4.57 11.57 10.23
C LEU A 10 -4.18 12.15 8.86
N LEU A 11 -5.13 12.70 8.10
CA LEU A 11 -4.86 13.30 6.77
C LEU A 11 -4.04 14.59 6.85
N GLU A 12 -4.17 15.35 7.94
CA GLU A 12 -3.39 16.57 8.19
C GLU A 12 -1.90 16.30 8.31
N GLU A 13 -1.52 15.08 8.71
CA GLU A 13 -0.13 14.64 8.78
C GLU A 13 0.35 14.18 7.40
N TYR A 14 1.25 14.94 6.77
CA TYR A 14 1.90 14.51 5.54
C TYR A 14 2.87 13.35 5.85
N SER A 15 2.63 12.18 5.26
CA SER A 15 3.36 10.95 5.58
C SER A 15 3.73 10.13 4.34
N PRO A 16 4.49 10.67 3.37
CA PRO A 16 5.03 9.82 2.32
C PRO A 16 5.97 8.76 2.92
N SER A 17 6.15 7.62 2.25
CA SER A 17 7.03 6.55 2.74
C SER A 17 8.44 7.08 3.07
N GLY A 18 8.90 6.85 4.30
CA GLY A 18 10.13 7.40 4.87
C GLY A 18 9.96 8.66 5.72
N GLN A 19 8.76 9.27 5.77
CA GLN A 19 8.46 10.47 6.57
C GLN A 19 7.23 10.28 7.48
N GLU A 20 6.98 9.04 7.91
CA GLU A 20 5.74 8.62 8.60
C GLU A 20 5.65 9.10 10.06
N GLY A 21 6.76 9.53 10.65
CA GLY A 21 6.87 9.73 12.10
C GLY A 21 5.85 10.71 12.69
N GLY A 22 5.45 11.76 11.95
CA GLY A 22 4.37 12.67 12.35
C GLY A 22 3.02 11.96 12.45
N ALA A 23 2.63 11.29 11.36
CA ALA A 23 1.38 10.53 11.31
C ALA A 23 1.33 9.38 12.31
N VAL A 24 2.45 8.70 12.58
CA VAL A 24 2.52 7.66 13.63
C VAL A 24 2.28 8.25 15.01
N ARG A 25 2.91 9.39 15.35
CA ARG A 25 2.65 10.07 16.63
C ARG A 25 1.18 10.46 16.74
N ARG A 26 0.62 11.03 15.68
CA ARG A 26 -0.79 11.44 15.64
C ARG A 26 -1.74 10.25 15.82
N PHE A 27 -1.46 9.13 15.16
CA PHE A 27 -2.20 7.88 15.35
C PHE A 27 -2.19 7.42 16.81
N LEU A 28 -1.04 7.46 17.49
CA LEU A 28 -0.92 7.05 18.89
C LEU A 28 -1.59 8.02 19.87
N GLU A 29 -1.62 9.31 19.55
CA GLU A 29 -2.40 10.29 20.32
C GLU A 29 -3.90 10.00 20.23
N LEU A 30 -4.40 9.79 19.01
CA LEU A 30 -5.80 9.44 18.75
C LEU A 30 -6.16 8.12 19.43
N SER A 31 -5.30 7.10 19.34
CA SER A 31 -5.57 5.79 19.94
C SER A 31 -5.71 5.87 21.46
N ARG A 32 -4.83 6.62 22.13
CA ARG A 32 -4.90 6.84 23.58
C ARG A 32 -6.15 7.65 23.96
N GLY A 33 -6.49 8.67 23.16
CA GLY A 33 -7.72 9.44 23.34
C GLY A 33 -9.00 8.61 23.20
N LEU A 34 -8.92 7.48 22.50
CA LEU A 34 -9.99 6.50 22.33
C LEU A 34 -9.95 5.37 23.38
N GLY A 35 -9.00 5.39 24.33
CA GLY A 35 -8.89 4.40 25.41
C GLY A 35 -8.04 3.17 25.07
N LEU A 36 -7.32 3.16 23.96
CA LEU A 36 -6.41 2.08 23.60
C LEU A 36 -5.00 2.33 24.15
N GLU A 37 -4.28 1.25 24.44
CA GLU A 37 -2.84 1.31 24.74
C GLU A 37 -2.04 1.53 23.46
N GLY A 38 -1.30 2.64 23.36
CA GLY A 38 -0.55 3.02 22.16
C GLY A 38 0.96 3.04 22.36
N ARG A 39 1.71 2.31 21.52
CA ARG A 39 3.19 2.30 21.47
C ARG A 39 3.72 2.32 20.03
N SER A 40 4.98 2.70 19.87
CA SER A 40 5.71 2.54 18.60
C SER A 40 6.73 1.41 18.72
N ASP A 41 6.99 0.68 17.63
CA ASP A 41 8.03 -0.35 17.59
C ASP A 41 9.36 0.16 17.00
N ALA A 42 10.34 -0.75 16.86
CA ALA A 42 11.67 -0.40 16.38
C ALA A 42 11.72 -0.07 14.87
N ALA A 43 10.73 -0.49 14.09
CA ALA A 43 10.58 -0.10 12.69
C ALA A 43 9.86 1.25 12.53
N GLY A 44 9.24 1.74 13.61
CA GLY A 44 8.45 2.96 13.64
C GLY A 44 6.96 2.74 13.39
N ASN A 45 6.47 1.50 13.44
CA ASN A 45 5.03 1.23 13.31
C ASN A 45 4.27 1.77 14.54
N GLY A 46 3.11 2.38 14.32
CA GLY A 46 2.19 2.68 15.42
C GLY A 46 1.36 1.45 15.78
N ILE A 47 1.34 1.05 17.05
CA ILE A 47 0.60 -0.11 17.54
C ILE A 47 -0.37 0.37 18.62
N ALA A 48 -1.66 0.17 18.38
CA ALA A 48 -2.73 0.41 19.35
C ALA A 48 -3.39 -0.92 19.73
N SER A 49 -3.61 -1.18 21.01
CA SER A 49 -4.24 -2.42 21.48
C SER A 49 -5.29 -2.19 22.56
N ILE A 50 -6.28 -3.07 22.62
CA ILE A 50 -7.32 -3.10 23.65
C ILE A 50 -7.76 -4.55 23.92
N GLY A 51 -8.07 -4.83 25.19
CA GLY A 51 -8.35 -6.20 25.65
C GLY A 51 -7.08 -7.02 25.86
N ASP A 52 -7.25 -8.28 26.20
CA ASP A 52 -6.16 -9.22 26.45
C ASP A 52 -6.58 -10.66 26.10
N GLY A 53 -5.58 -11.52 25.94
CA GLY A 53 -5.77 -12.94 25.69
C GLY A 53 -6.35 -13.28 24.30
N PRO A 54 -6.60 -14.58 24.05
CA PRO A 54 -7.18 -15.04 22.80
C PRO A 54 -8.71 -14.81 22.73
N PRO A 55 -9.29 -14.67 21.53
CA PRO A 55 -8.58 -14.60 20.26
C PRO A 55 -7.87 -13.25 20.08
N THR A 56 -6.69 -13.26 19.48
CA THR A 56 -6.02 -12.01 19.06
C THR A 56 -6.42 -11.68 17.63
N VAL A 57 -7.07 -10.53 17.43
CA VAL A 57 -7.44 -10.01 16.12
C VAL A 57 -6.49 -8.87 15.77
N LEU A 58 -5.71 -9.05 14.70
CA LEU A 58 -4.79 -8.04 14.20
C LEU A 58 -5.40 -7.34 12.97
N PHE A 59 -5.61 -6.03 13.07
CA PHE A 59 -5.86 -5.17 11.92
C PHE A 59 -4.55 -4.50 11.49
N LEU A 60 -4.07 -4.82 10.29
CA LEU A 60 -2.83 -4.29 9.72
C LEU A 60 -3.18 -3.33 8.59
N GLY A 61 -3.16 -2.02 8.86
CA GLY A 61 -3.16 -0.98 7.84
C GLY A 61 -1.78 -0.36 7.69
N HIS A 62 -1.64 0.60 6.77
CA HIS A 62 -0.44 1.42 6.66
C HIS A 62 -0.77 2.90 6.81
N ILE A 63 0.21 3.65 7.31
CA ILE A 63 0.10 5.09 7.59
C ILE A 63 0.84 5.94 6.54
N ASP A 64 1.78 5.33 5.84
CA ASP A 64 2.44 6.00 4.73
C ASP A 64 1.52 6.14 3.53
N THR A 65 1.87 7.08 2.65
CA THR A 65 1.18 7.29 1.39
C THR A 65 2.21 7.45 0.27
N VAL A 66 1.79 7.38 -0.99
CA VAL A 66 2.59 7.98 -2.07
C VAL A 66 2.79 9.50 -1.88
N GLU A 67 3.77 10.05 -2.60
CA GLU A 67 4.07 11.48 -2.60
C GLU A 67 2.93 12.35 -3.15
N GLY A 68 2.99 13.64 -2.81
CA GLY A 68 2.06 14.67 -3.28
C GLY A 68 0.95 14.96 -2.29
N GLN A 69 0.77 16.25 -2.01
CA GLN A 69 -0.27 16.75 -1.11
C GLN A 69 -1.56 17.01 -1.87
N LEU A 70 -2.68 16.61 -1.27
CA LEU A 70 -4.02 16.93 -1.75
C LEU A 70 -4.73 17.74 -0.68
N PRO A 71 -5.47 18.81 -1.05
CA PRO A 71 -6.19 19.63 -0.08
C PRO A 71 -7.22 18.78 0.65
N ILE A 72 -7.27 18.94 1.98
CA ILE A 72 -8.25 18.26 2.82
C ILE A 72 -9.56 19.02 2.74
N ARG A 73 -10.62 18.38 2.23
CA ARG A 73 -11.92 19.04 2.08
C ARG A 73 -13.07 18.04 2.13
N MET A 74 -14.18 18.48 2.71
CA MET A 74 -15.45 17.76 2.64
C MET A 74 -16.23 18.28 1.44
N VAL A 75 -16.56 17.39 0.49
CA VAL A 75 -17.36 17.72 -0.70
C VAL A 75 -18.43 16.65 -0.83
N GLU A 76 -19.71 17.04 -0.81
CA GLU A 76 -20.83 16.13 -1.02
C GLU A 76 -20.78 14.88 -0.10
N GLY A 77 -20.42 15.08 1.17
CA GLY A 77 -20.31 13.99 2.15
C GLY A 77 -19.08 13.10 1.99
N ARG A 78 -18.11 13.47 1.13
CA ARG A 78 -16.85 12.76 0.95
C ARG A 78 -15.68 13.58 1.47
N LEU A 79 -14.84 12.96 2.31
CA LEU A 79 -13.60 13.56 2.74
C LEU A 79 -12.50 13.27 1.71
N HIS A 80 -11.98 14.33 1.10
CA HIS A 80 -10.86 14.27 0.18
C HIS A 80 -9.56 14.59 0.92
N GLY A 81 -8.48 13.93 0.55
CA GLY A 81 -7.13 14.14 1.07
C GLY A 81 -6.20 13.01 0.66
N ARG A 82 -4.88 13.27 0.70
CA ARG A 82 -3.87 12.22 0.46
C ARG A 82 -3.96 11.22 1.60
N GLY A 83 -4.21 9.95 1.28
CA GLY A 83 -4.41 8.90 2.28
C GLY A 83 -5.86 8.60 2.63
N ALA A 84 -6.83 9.41 2.16
CA ALA A 84 -8.24 9.25 2.56
C ALA A 84 -8.83 7.90 2.16
N CYS A 85 -8.44 7.40 0.99
CA CYS A 85 -8.77 6.04 0.54
C CYS A 85 -7.67 5.04 0.96
N ASP A 86 -6.41 5.40 0.70
CA ASP A 86 -5.27 4.50 0.70
C ASP A 86 -4.12 5.02 1.61
N ALA A 87 -3.99 4.54 2.86
CA ALA A 87 -4.97 3.70 3.55
C ALA A 87 -5.36 4.23 4.95
N LYS A 88 -5.25 5.55 5.15
CA LYS A 88 -5.65 6.19 6.41
C LYS A 88 -7.15 6.05 6.70
N GLY A 89 -7.99 5.97 5.67
CA GLY A 89 -9.43 5.71 5.81
C GLY A 89 -9.73 4.38 6.52
N PRO A 90 -9.36 3.23 5.93
CA PRO A 90 -9.46 1.93 6.60
C PRO A 90 -8.81 1.89 7.98
N LEU A 91 -7.63 2.50 8.14
CA LEU A 91 -6.93 2.55 9.42
C LEU A 91 -7.71 3.31 10.51
N ALA A 92 -8.29 4.48 10.17
CA ALA A 92 -9.11 5.25 11.10
C ALA A 92 -10.38 4.48 11.50
N ALA A 93 -11.04 3.84 10.53
CA ALA A 93 -12.23 3.03 10.79
C ALA A 93 -11.92 1.86 11.73
N ALA A 94 -10.79 1.17 11.54
CA ALA A 94 -10.38 0.08 12.42
C ALA A 94 -10.06 0.56 13.84
N LEU A 95 -9.41 1.72 13.98
CA LEU A 95 -9.12 2.30 15.28
C LEU A 95 -10.40 2.64 16.07
N LEU A 96 -11.38 3.24 15.39
CA LEU A 96 -12.69 3.53 15.95
C LEU A 96 -13.44 2.25 16.32
N ALA A 97 -13.48 1.25 15.42
CA ALA A 97 -14.12 -0.03 15.69
C ALA A 97 -13.50 -0.73 16.91
N ALA A 98 -12.17 -0.72 17.03
CA ALA A 98 -11.47 -1.28 18.19
C ALA A 98 -11.82 -0.53 19.49
N SER A 99 -12.04 0.79 19.46
CA SER A 99 -12.44 1.55 20.65
C SER A 99 -13.81 1.15 21.22
N HIS A 100 -14.65 0.48 20.43
CA HIS A 100 -15.92 -0.08 20.86
C HIS A 100 -15.82 -1.52 21.39
N HIS A 101 -14.61 -2.07 21.50
CA HIS A 101 -14.40 -3.42 22.01
C HIS A 101 -14.84 -3.55 23.47
N ALA A 102 -15.76 -4.48 23.72
CA ALA A 102 -16.24 -4.85 25.04
C ALA A 102 -16.31 -6.38 25.22
N GLY A 103 -15.78 -7.14 24.25
CA GLY A 103 -15.81 -8.60 24.22
C GLY A 103 -14.53 -9.26 24.74
N PRO A 104 -14.45 -10.60 24.70
CA PRO A 104 -13.22 -11.30 25.01
C PRO A 104 -12.15 -11.10 23.93
N GLY A 105 -10.89 -11.29 24.31
CA GLY A 105 -9.74 -11.26 23.40
C GLY A 105 -9.11 -9.89 23.24
N GLU A 106 -7.99 -9.87 22.51
CA GLU A 106 -7.22 -8.69 22.18
C GLU A 106 -7.52 -8.23 20.74
N ILE A 107 -7.79 -6.93 20.57
CA ILE A 107 -7.76 -6.28 19.25
C ILE A 107 -6.50 -5.42 19.17
N VAL A 108 -5.72 -5.61 18.11
CA VAL A 108 -4.53 -4.80 17.82
C VAL A 108 -4.70 -4.13 16.47
N VAL A 109 -4.59 -2.80 16.44
CA VAL A 109 -4.59 -2.00 15.21
C VAL A 109 -3.17 -1.49 14.99
N ILE A 110 -2.61 -1.82 13.83
CA ILE A 110 -1.25 -1.41 13.44
C ILE A 110 -1.33 -0.42 12.29
N ALA A 111 -0.70 0.72 12.51
CA ALA A 111 -0.35 1.73 11.53
C ALA A 111 1.07 1.44 11.02
N ALA A 112 1.19 0.55 10.03
CA ALA A 112 2.48 0.12 9.50
C ALA A 112 3.15 1.21 8.66
N VAL A 113 4.48 1.22 8.64
CA VAL A 113 5.27 2.17 7.84
C VAL A 113 5.89 1.52 6.60
N GLY A 114 5.99 2.32 5.54
CA GLY A 114 6.72 2.00 4.32
C GLY A 114 6.04 1.02 3.37
N GLU A 115 4.73 0.73 3.52
CA GLU A 115 4.00 -0.21 2.66
C GLU A 115 4.23 0.10 1.18
N GLU A 116 4.08 1.38 0.81
CA GLU A 116 4.06 1.89 -0.57
C GLU A 116 5.46 1.88 -1.23
N ARG A 117 6.49 1.45 -0.50
CA ARG A 117 7.88 1.45 -0.97
C ARG A 117 8.63 0.15 -0.70
N ASP A 118 8.76 -0.24 0.56
CA ASP A 118 9.65 -1.33 0.98
C ASP A 118 9.00 -2.29 1.99
N SER A 119 7.79 -2.01 2.44
CA SER A 119 7.04 -2.76 3.45
C SER A 119 7.84 -3.04 4.72
N ARG A 120 8.78 -2.14 5.10
CA ARG A 120 9.67 -2.37 6.25
C ARG A 120 8.92 -2.62 7.56
N GLY A 121 7.78 -1.94 7.73
CA GLY A 121 6.91 -2.10 8.89
C GLY A 121 6.38 -3.53 9.03
N ALA A 122 5.73 -4.03 7.98
CA ALA A 122 5.19 -5.39 7.95
C ALA A 122 6.28 -6.46 8.07
N ARG A 123 7.44 -6.27 7.40
CA ARG A 123 8.57 -7.20 7.49
C ARG A 123 9.15 -7.29 8.90
N HIS A 124 9.19 -6.18 9.63
CA HIS A 124 9.60 -6.18 11.03
C HIS A 124 8.65 -7.02 11.88
N LEU A 125 7.34 -6.85 11.70
CA LEU A 125 6.30 -7.58 12.45
C LEU A 125 6.37 -9.09 12.25
N LEU A 126 6.72 -9.56 11.05
CA LEU A 126 6.92 -10.99 10.77
C LEU A 126 8.00 -11.61 11.68
N ALA A 127 9.01 -10.83 12.08
CA ALA A 127 10.09 -11.30 12.94
C ALA A 127 9.85 -11.00 14.43
N SER A 128 9.09 -9.95 14.76
CA SER A 128 8.99 -9.42 16.12
C SER A 128 7.66 -9.69 16.84
N ARG A 129 6.60 -10.11 16.13
CA ARG A 129 5.28 -10.36 16.72
C ARG A 129 4.87 -11.83 16.59
N PRO A 130 4.25 -12.43 17.62
CA PRO A 130 3.59 -13.73 17.48
C PRO A 130 2.50 -13.71 16.41
N ARG A 131 2.26 -14.89 15.80
CA ARG A 131 1.17 -15.07 14.84
C ARG A 131 -0.18 -14.81 15.52
N PRO A 132 -1.05 -13.93 14.99
CA PRO A 132 -2.39 -13.73 15.52
C PRO A 132 -3.33 -14.87 15.08
N ASP A 133 -4.43 -15.05 15.82
CA ASP A 133 -5.54 -15.92 15.42
C ASP A 133 -6.22 -15.42 14.13
N PHE A 134 -6.40 -14.11 14.01
CA PHE A 134 -6.99 -13.46 12.85
C PHE A 134 -6.18 -12.25 12.38
N LEU A 135 -6.06 -12.09 11.06
CA LEU A 135 -5.43 -10.94 10.41
C LEU A 135 -6.40 -10.33 9.40
N LEU A 136 -6.67 -9.04 9.56
CA LEU A 136 -7.41 -8.20 8.61
C LEU A 136 -6.44 -7.18 8.04
N VAL A 137 -6.29 -7.13 6.71
CA VAL A 137 -5.45 -6.13 6.05
C VAL A 137 -6.31 -4.95 5.64
N GLY A 138 -5.92 -3.76 6.06
CA GLY A 138 -6.67 -2.51 5.91
C GLY A 138 -6.49 -1.83 4.57
N GLU A 139 -6.73 -2.54 3.47
CA GLU A 139 -6.71 -1.98 2.10
C GLU A 139 -8.11 -1.54 1.64
N PRO A 140 -8.22 -0.56 0.71
CA PRO A 140 -9.51 -0.13 0.19
C PRO A 140 -10.18 -1.21 -0.66
N SER A 141 -11.15 -1.93 -0.07
CA SER A 141 -12.02 -2.89 -0.77
C SER A 141 -13.47 -2.41 -0.95
N GLY A 142 -13.81 -1.22 -0.43
CA GLY A 142 -15.20 -0.78 -0.30
C GLY A 142 -15.86 -1.30 0.98
N TRP A 143 -16.87 -0.58 1.45
CA TRP A 143 -17.52 -0.84 2.74
C TRP A 143 -18.43 -2.07 2.74
N ASP A 144 -18.87 -2.51 1.55
CA ASP A 144 -19.81 -3.59 1.30
C ASP A 144 -19.13 -4.85 0.72
N SER A 145 -17.79 -4.91 0.76
CA SER A 145 -17.05 -6.02 0.16
C SER A 145 -15.79 -6.41 0.94
N VAL A 146 -15.41 -7.68 0.85
CA VAL A 146 -14.19 -8.23 1.48
C VAL A 146 -13.26 -8.77 0.39
N THR A 147 -12.04 -8.26 0.35
CA THR A 147 -11.00 -8.79 -0.53
C THR A 147 -10.39 -10.05 0.08
N ILE A 148 -10.57 -11.19 -0.60
CA ILE A 148 -10.13 -12.52 -0.10
C ILE A 148 -8.74 -12.93 -0.61
N GLY A 149 -8.06 -12.08 -1.38
CA GLY A 149 -6.73 -12.35 -1.90
C GLY A 149 -6.26 -11.30 -2.90
N TYR A 150 -4.98 -11.40 -3.27
CA TYR A 150 -4.34 -10.51 -4.24
C TYR A 150 -3.66 -11.33 -5.32
N LYS A 151 -3.50 -10.74 -6.51
CA LYS A 151 -2.65 -11.32 -7.54
C LYS A 151 -1.19 -11.16 -7.13
N GLY A 152 -0.35 -12.15 -7.45
CA GLY A 152 1.09 -11.97 -7.35
C GLY A 152 1.58 -10.84 -8.25
N ASN A 153 2.61 -10.14 -7.81
CA ASN A 153 3.27 -9.08 -8.58
C ASN A 153 4.71 -9.51 -8.93
N LEU A 154 5.11 -9.28 -10.17
CA LEU A 154 6.48 -9.48 -10.65
C LEU A 154 6.92 -8.22 -11.40
N SER A 155 7.83 -7.46 -10.80
CA SER A 155 8.45 -6.30 -11.45
C SER A 155 9.69 -6.74 -12.22
N LEU A 156 9.75 -6.40 -13.50
CA LEU A 156 10.88 -6.71 -14.39
C LEU A 156 11.52 -5.42 -14.88
N VAL A 157 12.85 -5.39 -14.89
CA VAL A 157 13.64 -4.36 -15.58
C VAL A 157 14.29 -5.04 -16.78
N LEU A 158 13.87 -4.67 -17.99
CA LEU A 158 14.42 -5.19 -19.23
C LEU A 158 15.40 -4.18 -19.81
N ARG A 159 16.60 -4.65 -20.16
CA ARG A 159 17.60 -3.85 -20.87
C ARG A 159 17.89 -4.50 -22.22
N VAL A 160 17.75 -3.71 -23.28
CA VAL A 160 18.10 -4.11 -24.64
C VAL A 160 19.23 -3.21 -25.12
N GLU A 161 20.39 -3.81 -25.37
CA GLU A 161 21.58 -3.14 -25.89
C GLU A 161 21.84 -3.62 -27.32
N GLY A 162 22.33 -2.73 -28.17
CA GLY A 162 22.58 -3.05 -29.57
C GLY A 162 23.25 -1.90 -30.30
N ASP A 163 23.99 -2.23 -31.34
CA ASP A 163 24.72 -1.26 -32.14
C ASP A 163 23.79 -0.36 -32.95
N ARG A 164 24.34 0.78 -33.38
CA ARG A 164 23.61 1.71 -34.23
C ARG A 164 23.43 1.10 -35.61
N THR A 165 22.18 0.96 -36.02
CA THR A 165 21.83 0.61 -37.39
C THR A 165 21.67 1.89 -38.23
N HIS A 166 21.93 1.77 -39.53
CA HIS A 166 21.67 2.87 -40.46
C HIS A 166 20.15 3.10 -40.54
N LEU A 167 19.66 4.31 -40.25
CA LEU A 167 18.22 4.59 -40.17
C LEU A 167 17.47 4.37 -41.50
N SER A 168 18.18 4.42 -42.62
CA SER A 168 17.63 4.11 -43.96
C SER A 168 17.81 2.64 -44.37
N GLY A 169 18.38 1.81 -43.49
CA GLY A 169 18.58 0.39 -43.73
C GLY A 169 17.33 -0.43 -43.32
N PRO A 170 17.22 -1.69 -43.79
CA PRO A 170 16.09 -2.55 -43.48
C PRO A 170 16.12 -3.14 -42.05
N ASP A 171 17.26 -3.05 -41.35
CA ASP A 171 17.45 -3.68 -40.06
C ASP A 171 16.77 -2.90 -38.92
N PRO A 172 16.03 -3.58 -38.02
CA PRO A 172 15.39 -2.92 -36.91
C PRO A 172 16.42 -2.37 -35.92
N THR A 173 16.17 -1.13 -35.49
CA THR A 173 16.89 -0.45 -34.43
C THR A 173 16.76 -1.19 -33.09
N THR A 174 17.67 -0.92 -32.16
CA THR A 174 17.61 -1.44 -30.79
C THR A 174 16.29 -1.08 -30.08
N VAL A 175 15.71 0.10 -30.38
CA VAL A 175 14.42 0.52 -29.83
C VAL A 175 13.29 -0.35 -30.38
N GLU A 176 13.24 -0.57 -31.69
CA GLU A 176 12.21 -1.42 -32.31
C GLU A 176 12.29 -2.87 -31.80
N ARG A 177 13.49 -3.40 -31.60
CA ARG A 177 13.68 -4.73 -30.98
C ARG A 177 13.14 -4.76 -29.54
N GLY A 178 13.39 -3.70 -28.77
CA GLY A 178 12.85 -3.55 -27.42
C GLY A 178 11.31 -3.49 -27.39
N LEU A 179 10.71 -2.74 -28.31
CA LEU A 179 9.26 -2.67 -28.45
C LEU A 179 8.67 -4.04 -28.87
N ALA A 180 9.31 -4.73 -29.81
CA ALA A 180 8.89 -6.07 -30.22
C ALA A 180 8.94 -7.08 -29.06
N LEU A 181 9.94 -6.99 -28.17
CA LEU A 181 10.01 -7.81 -26.96
C LEU A 181 8.83 -7.51 -26.01
N VAL A 182 8.49 -6.23 -25.82
CA VAL A 182 7.34 -5.82 -24.99
C VAL A 182 6.03 -6.36 -25.56
N GLU A 183 5.83 -6.28 -26.88
CA GLU A 183 4.65 -6.84 -27.54
C GLU A 183 4.60 -8.36 -27.42
N GLY A 184 5.75 -9.05 -27.53
CA GLY A 184 5.84 -10.49 -27.30
C GLY A 184 5.43 -10.89 -25.86
N LEU A 185 5.86 -10.13 -24.86
CA LEU A 185 5.46 -10.35 -23.46
C LEU A 185 3.97 -10.08 -23.24
N ARG A 186 3.43 -9.03 -23.88
CA ARG A 186 1.99 -8.74 -23.85
C ARG A 186 1.19 -9.89 -24.44
N ALA A 187 1.55 -10.34 -25.64
CA ALA A 187 0.92 -11.49 -26.30
C ALA A 187 1.02 -12.77 -25.45
N TYR A 188 2.16 -13.00 -24.78
CA TYR A 188 2.30 -14.10 -23.84
C TYR A 188 1.30 -13.99 -22.68
N CYS A 189 1.19 -12.82 -22.02
CA CYS A 189 0.20 -12.63 -20.95
C CYS A 189 -1.25 -12.79 -21.46
N ASP A 190 -1.57 -12.26 -22.63
CA ASP A 190 -2.89 -12.36 -23.25
C ASP A 190 -3.24 -13.80 -23.64
N SER A 191 -2.24 -14.65 -23.91
CA SER A 191 -2.42 -16.09 -24.12
C SER A 191 -2.65 -16.88 -22.82
N ARG A 192 -2.40 -16.28 -21.65
CA ARG A 192 -2.48 -16.90 -20.32
C ARG A 192 -3.67 -16.37 -19.52
N GLN A 193 -4.86 -16.48 -20.09
CA GLN A 193 -6.11 -16.07 -19.43
C GLN A 193 -6.79 -17.27 -18.76
N GLY A 194 -7.15 -17.10 -17.48
CA GLY A 194 -7.90 -18.09 -16.72
C GLY A 194 -9.40 -17.82 -16.75
N LYS A 195 -10.17 -18.65 -16.03
CA LYS A 195 -11.62 -18.44 -15.85
C LYS A 195 -11.96 -17.19 -15.03
N THR A 196 -11.01 -16.71 -14.23
CA THR A 196 -11.17 -15.55 -13.35
C THR A 196 -10.00 -14.60 -13.55
N ARG A 197 -10.18 -13.33 -13.14
CA ARG A 197 -9.09 -12.34 -13.15
C ARG A 197 -7.87 -12.78 -12.32
N PHE A 198 -8.09 -13.59 -11.28
CA PHE A 198 -7.03 -14.19 -10.46
C PHE A 198 -6.22 -15.23 -11.24
N GLY A 199 -6.87 -16.03 -12.08
CA GLY A 199 -6.23 -17.04 -12.92
C GLY A 199 -5.60 -16.50 -14.20
N SER A 200 -5.69 -15.19 -14.45
CA SER A 200 -5.17 -14.54 -15.66
C SER A 200 -3.88 -13.80 -15.39
N LEU A 201 -2.92 -13.85 -16.33
CA LEU A 201 -1.81 -12.91 -16.33
C LEU A 201 -2.23 -11.54 -16.87
N THR A 202 -1.61 -10.50 -16.33
CA THR A 202 -1.78 -9.11 -16.75
C THR A 202 -0.43 -8.41 -16.67
N MET A 203 -0.12 -7.56 -17.64
CA MET A 203 1.14 -6.81 -17.68
C MET A 203 0.84 -5.31 -17.84
N LYS A 204 1.67 -4.48 -17.20
CA LYS A 204 1.70 -3.03 -17.43
C LYS A 204 3.13 -2.60 -17.69
N VAL A 205 3.33 -1.73 -18.68
CA VAL A 205 4.59 -1.03 -18.88
C VAL A 205 4.53 0.28 -18.12
N VAL A 206 5.41 0.45 -17.14
CA VAL A 206 5.40 1.62 -16.25
C VAL A 206 6.29 2.73 -16.80
N SER A 207 7.40 2.39 -17.45
CA SER A 207 8.31 3.35 -18.07
C SER A 207 9.11 2.70 -19.20
N ILE A 208 9.51 3.53 -20.17
CA ILE A 208 10.48 3.17 -21.22
C ILE A 208 11.50 4.30 -21.27
N ASN A 209 12.76 3.98 -20.97
CA ASN A 209 13.86 4.92 -21.06
C ASN A 209 14.80 4.48 -22.18
N THR A 210 15.25 5.43 -23.00
CA THR A 210 16.24 5.17 -24.03
C THR A 210 17.48 6.01 -23.77
N ILE A 211 18.64 5.40 -23.92
CA ILE A 211 19.94 6.07 -23.77
C ILE A 211 20.71 5.82 -25.07
N ARG A 212 21.22 6.90 -25.68
CA ARG A 212 22.13 6.82 -26.81
C ARG A 212 23.52 7.22 -26.33
N VAL A 213 24.49 6.36 -26.51
CA VAL A 213 25.89 6.62 -26.18
C VAL A 213 26.67 6.82 -27.48
N GLY A 214 27.43 7.92 -27.58
CA GLY A 214 28.24 8.26 -28.76
C GLY A 214 27.66 9.40 -29.63
N GLY A 215 28.55 10.13 -30.29
CA GLY A 215 28.23 11.20 -31.25
C GLY A 215 27.68 10.67 -32.58
N ARG A 216 27.17 11.60 -33.40
CA ARG A 216 26.18 11.49 -34.49
C ARG A 216 26.07 10.23 -35.33
#